data_AF-A0A6L7A7L0-F1
#
_entry.id   AF-A0A6L7A7L0-F1
#
_cell.length_a   1.000
_cell.length_b   1.000
_cell.length_c   1.000
_cell.angle_alpha   90.00
_cell.angle_beta   90.00
_cell.angle_gamma   90.00
#
_symmetry.space_group_name_H-M   'P 1'
#
loop_
_entity.id
_entity.type
_entity.pdbx_description
1 polymer ?
#
loop_
_entity_poly.entity_id
_entity_poly.type
_entity_poly.pdbx_seq_one_letter_code
_entity_poly.pdbx_strand_id
1 'polypeptide(L)'
;MSLEVQVFDNLKVKEENGQVLFDAESAAIGLGLTETKKKVLYVRWRTLKSYLSQEVAKGDFITEPQFYKLAIKANNETAEKFQDWVTSEVLPAIRQHGTYMTDQTIEEVLTNPDTIIRLATDLKQERQAKLLLAQENSVLLQQNNELKPKADYTDLVLANKTLVSITFIAKDYGMSGLAMNKLLHNLGVQYNQSGVWLLYAKHQTKGWTQSETHAVVRKDGSKKMVMNTKWTQKGRLGIYNLLKTNGYLPVIEQDQPA
;
A
#
# COMPACT_ATOMS: atom_id res chain seq x y z
N MET A 1 16.87 21.75 23.70
CA MET A 1 17.79 22.56 22.87
C MET A 1 18.25 21.65 21.75
N SER A 2 17.93 22.04 20.52
CA SER A 2 18.19 21.30 19.28
C SER A 2 19.68 21.06 19.11
N LEU A 3 20.06 19.79 18.90
CA LEU A 3 21.42 19.41 18.51
C LEU A 3 21.72 19.95 17.11
N GLU A 4 22.34 21.11 17.04
CA GLU A 4 22.83 21.69 15.80
C GLU A 4 24.16 21.05 15.42
N VAL A 5 24.10 19.99 14.60
CA VAL A 5 25.18 19.78 13.62
C VAL A 5 24.93 20.81 12.52
N GLN A 6 25.38 22.04 12.79
CA GLN A 6 25.07 23.28 12.05
C GLN A 6 25.81 23.37 10.70
N VAL A 7 25.90 22.26 9.95
CA VAL A 7 26.53 22.26 8.62
C VAL A 7 25.53 22.70 7.56
N PHE A 8 24.24 22.43 7.73
CA PHE A 8 23.21 22.71 6.73
C PHE A 8 22.12 23.65 7.25
N ASP A 9 22.03 24.85 6.67
CA ASP A 9 21.03 25.85 7.03
C ASP A 9 19.71 25.67 6.26
N ASN A 10 18.59 26.04 6.91
CA ASN A 10 17.26 26.14 6.31
C ASN A 10 16.68 24.86 5.67
N LEU A 11 17.06 23.69 6.18
CA LEU A 11 16.45 22.42 5.77
C LEU A 11 15.03 22.29 6.31
N LYS A 12 14.08 21.94 5.44
CA LYS A 12 12.72 21.59 5.87
C LYS A 12 12.70 20.13 6.24
N VAL A 13 12.43 19.84 7.50
CA VAL A 13 12.37 18.47 8.04
C VAL A 13 10.97 18.12 8.54
N LYS A 14 10.62 16.85 8.43
CA LYS A 14 9.41 16.24 8.99
C LYS A 14 9.83 15.03 9.81
N GLU A 15 9.30 14.88 11.00
CA GLU A 15 9.43 13.64 11.78
C GLU A 15 8.20 12.76 11.55
N GLU A 16 8.41 11.51 11.15
CA GLU A 16 7.35 10.53 10.93
C GLU A 16 7.82 9.17 11.45
N ASN A 17 7.07 8.56 12.37
CA ASN A 17 7.40 7.26 13.00
C ASN A 17 8.83 7.18 13.60
N GLY A 18 9.32 8.28 14.19
CA GLY A 18 10.66 8.34 14.77
C GLY A 18 11.80 8.39 13.74
N GLN A 19 11.48 8.63 12.46
CA GLN A 19 12.46 8.89 11.41
C GLN A 19 12.40 10.36 10.99
N VAL A 20 13.58 10.96 10.85
CA VAL A 20 13.72 12.30 10.29
C VAL A 20 13.72 12.19 8.77
N LEU A 21 12.79 12.90 8.15
CA LEU A 21 12.63 13.03 6.71
C LEU A 21 12.96 14.45 6.28
N PHE A 22 13.70 14.59 5.18
CA PHE A 22 14.14 15.86 4.63
C PHE A 22 13.36 16.16 3.36
N ASP A 23 12.80 17.36 3.23
CA ASP A 23 12.18 17.81 1.98
C ASP A 23 13.25 17.84 0.86
N ALA A 24 12.98 17.12 -0.23
CA ALA A 24 13.96 16.89 -1.28
C ALA A 24 14.40 18.18 -2.00
N GLU A 25 13.49 19.16 -2.13
CA GLU A 25 13.79 20.44 -2.78
C GLU A 25 14.73 21.27 -1.90
N SER A 26 14.43 21.38 -0.59
CA SER A 26 15.26 22.11 0.36
C SER A 26 16.65 21.48 0.50
N ALA A 27 16.73 20.14 0.56
CA ALA A 27 17.99 19.41 0.61
C ALA A 27 18.83 19.65 -0.65
N ALA A 28 18.22 19.60 -1.83
CA ALA A 28 18.93 19.87 -3.08
C ALA A 28 19.49 21.29 -3.14
N ILE A 29 18.74 22.28 -2.65
CA ILE A 29 19.16 23.68 -2.60
C ILE A 29 20.34 23.84 -1.63
N GLY A 30 20.24 23.31 -0.42
CA GLY A 30 21.30 23.39 0.59
C GLY A 30 22.59 22.67 0.18
N LEU A 31 22.47 21.61 -0.61
CA LEU A 31 23.62 20.86 -1.18
C LEU A 31 24.13 21.42 -2.51
N GLY A 32 23.60 22.56 -2.97
CA GLY A 32 24.02 23.16 -4.24
C GLY A 32 23.73 22.29 -5.47
N LEU A 33 22.81 21.32 -5.37
CA LEU A 33 22.35 20.48 -6.48
C LEU A 33 21.33 21.24 -7.34
N THR A 34 21.69 22.46 -7.71
CA THR A 34 20.83 23.43 -8.39
C THR A 34 21.50 24.00 -9.65
N GLU A 35 20.71 24.62 -10.51
CA GLU A 35 21.15 25.30 -11.73
C GLU A 35 20.39 26.61 -11.85
N THR A 36 21.10 27.72 -12.09
CA THR A 36 20.47 29.02 -12.30
C THR A 36 20.31 29.27 -13.79
N LYS A 37 19.07 29.43 -14.26
CA LYS A 37 18.75 29.82 -15.65
C LYS A 37 17.89 31.06 -15.65
N LYS A 38 18.28 32.08 -16.42
CA LYS A 38 17.53 33.35 -16.54
C LYS A 38 17.15 33.97 -15.17
N LYS A 39 18.09 33.96 -14.21
CA LYS A 39 17.90 34.42 -12.81
C LYS A 39 16.87 33.62 -11.98
N VAL A 40 16.43 32.46 -12.45
CA VAL A 40 15.58 31.54 -11.70
C VAL A 40 16.42 30.32 -11.30
N LEU A 41 16.32 29.92 -10.04
CA LEU A 41 16.99 28.75 -9.48
C LEU A 41 16.15 27.49 -9.76
N TYR A 42 16.78 26.45 -10.31
CA TYR A 42 16.15 25.16 -10.59
C TYR A 42 16.89 24.04 -9.88
N VAL A 43 16.17 23.11 -9.25
CA VAL A 43 16.76 21.89 -8.70
C VAL A 43 17.14 20.93 -9.83
N ARG A 44 18.33 20.33 -9.74
CA ARG A 44 18.81 19.30 -10.67
C ARG A 44 18.23 17.93 -10.33
N TRP A 45 16.92 17.75 -10.54
CA TRP A 45 16.23 16.49 -10.23
C TRP A 45 16.87 15.25 -10.87
N ARG A 46 17.40 15.39 -12.10
CA ARG A 46 18.13 14.30 -12.77
C ARG A 46 19.35 13.82 -11.97
N THR A 47 20.06 14.74 -11.32
CA THR A 47 21.22 14.43 -10.47
C THR A 47 20.79 13.73 -9.20
N LEU A 48 19.73 14.21 -8.54
CA LEU A 48 19.16 13.55 -7.35
C LEU A 48 18.75 12.11 -7.66
N LYS A 49 18.00 11.90 -8.75
CA LYS A 49 17.59 10.57 -9.20
C LYS A 49 18.78 9.64 -9.46
N SER A 50 19.82 10.16 -10.11
CA SER A 50 21.05 9.40 -10.37
C SER A 50 21.78 9.01 -9.08
N TYR A 51 21.91 9.94 -8.13
CA TYR A 51 22.63 9.70 -6.89
C TYR A 51 21.88 8.77 -5.94
N LEU A 52 20.55 8.89 -5.87
CA LEU A 52 19.71 8.08 -5.00
C LEU A 52 19.31 6.74 -5.65
N SER A 53 19.40 6.64 -6.97
CA SER A 53 18.93 5.48 -7.74
C SER A 53 17.44 5.20 -7.55
N GLN A 54 16.65 6.27 -7.34
CA GLN A 54 15.21 6.24 -7.16
C GLN A 54 14.57 7.47 -7.81
N GLU A 55 13.28 7.40 -8.11
CA GLU A 55 12.51 8.55 -8.55
C GLU A 55 12.30 9.52 -7.38
N VAL A 56 12.64 10.80 -7.59
CA VAL A 56 12.42 11.89 -6.63
C VAL A 56 12.02 13.15 -7.41
N ALA A 57 11.01 13.84 -6.89
CA ALA A 57 10.44 15.06 -7.45
C ALA A 57 10.12 16.08 -6.34
N LYS A 58 9.60 17.23 -6.77
CA LYS A 58 9.17 18.30 -5.87
C LYS A 58 8.00 17.82 -5.00
N GLY A 59 8.10 18.02 -3.68
CA GLY A 59 7.12 17.59 -2.70
C GLY A 59 7.43 16.23 -2.06
N ASP A 60 8.43 15.52 -2.57
CA ASP A 60 8.90 14.28 -1.97
C ASP A 60 9.81 14.56 -0.78
N PHE A 61 9.84 13.59 0.13
CA PHE A 61 10.76 13.56 1.25
C PHE A 61 11.79 12.45 1.06
N ILE A 62 13.03 12.73 1.43
CA ILE A 62 14.14 11.78 1.43
C ILE A 62 14.52 11.42 2.86
N THR A 63 14.98 10.19 3.04
CA THR A 63 15.44 9.71 4.35
C THR A 63 16.82 10.27 4.69
N GLU A 64 17.19 10.23 5.97
CA GLU A 64 18.51 10.67 6.43
C GLU A 64 19.69 9.97 5.70
N PRO A 65 19.70 8.64 5.46
CA PRO A 65 20.75 8.02 4.66
C PRO A 65 20.81 8.54 3.21
N GLN A 66 19.65 8.87 2.63
CA GLN A 66 19.58 9.45 1.29
C GLN A 66 20.15 10.87 1.29
N PHE A 67 19.83 11.69 2.30
CA PHE A 67 20.40 13.01 2.48
C PHE A 67 21.93 12.95 2.59
N TYR A 68 22.48 12.09 3.44
CA TYR A 68 23.94 11.92 3.56
C TYR A 68 24.58 11.40 2.27
N LYS A 69 23.92 10.50 1.54
CA LYS A 69 24.39 10.05 0.22
C LYS A 69 24.49 11.20 -0.78
N LEU A 70 23.54 12.15 -0.75
CA LEU A 70 23.61 13.36 -1.56
C LEU A 70 24.75 14.28 -1.09
N ALA A 71 24.90 14.50 0.22
CA ALA A 71 25.94 15.36 0.78
C ALA A 71 27.36 14.88 0.45
N ILE A 72 27.60 13.56 0.47
CA ILE A 72 28.89 12.96 0.07
C ILE A 72 29.18 13.12 -1.44
N LYS A 73 28.15 13.27 -2.27
CA LYS A 73 28.29 13.39 -3.74
C LYS A 73 28.14 14.82 -4.26
N ALA A 74 27.79 15.76 -3.40
CA ALA A 74 27.67 17.17 -3.71
C ALA A 74 29.03 17.84 -3.60
N ASN A 75 29.23 18.92 -4.36
CA ASN A 75 30.51 19.62 -4.47
C ASN A 75 30.33 21.12 -4.18
N ASN A 76 29.40 21.50 -3.31
CA ASN A 76 29.29 22.88 -2.82
C ASN A 76 30.05 23.02 -1.50
N GLU A 77 30.36 24.26 -1.11
CA GLU A 77 31.12 24.56 0.11
C GLU A 77 30.52 23.89 1.36
N THR A 78 29.19 23.85 1.46
CA THR A 78 28.48 23.18 2.55
C THR A 78 28.72 21.67 2.58
N ALA A 79 28.66 21.00 1.42
CA ALA A 79 28.96 19.58 1.31
C ALA A 79 30.44 19.26 1.55
N GLU A 80 31.35 20.12 1.10
CA GLU A 80 32.78 19.97 1.37
C GLU A 80 33.07 20.06 2.88
N LYS A 81 32.52 21.05 3.59
CA LYS A 81 32.62 21.13 5.06
C LYS A 81 32.11 19.86 5.76
N PHE A 82 30.97 19.33 5.29
CA PHE A 82 30.45 18.07 5.80
C PHE A 82 31.39 16.89 5.54
N GLN A 83 31.92 16.77 4.32
CA GLN A 83 32.84 15.70 3.94
C GLN A 83 34.14 15.77 4.74
N ASP A 84 34.71 16.96 4.90
CA ASP A 84 35.94 17.18 5.68
C ASP A 84 35.73 16.82 7.16
N TRP A 85 34.63 17.27 7.75
CA TRP A 85 34.28 16.93 9.13
C TRP A 85 34.11 15.42 9.32
N VAL A 86 33.35 14.76 8.42
CA VAL A 86 33.15 13.31 8.48
C VAL A 86 34.46 12.54 8.33
N THR A 87 35.32 12.95 7.38
CA THR A 87 36.54 12.20 7.05
C THR A 87 37.72 12.49 7.98
N SER A 88 37.79 13.68 8.56
CA SER A 88 38.92 14.10 9.40
C SER A 88 38.64 13.91 10.89
N GLU A 89 37.37 13.94 11.32
CA GLU A 89 37.00 13.89 12.73
C GLU A 89 36.16 12.65 13.05
N VAL A 90 34.99 12.52 12.42
CA VAL A 90 33.99 11.50 12.79
C VAL A 90 34.50 10.07 12.53
N LEU A 91 34.89 9.77 11.28
CA LEU A 91 35.34 8.43 10.90
C LEU A 91 36.63 8.01 11.63
N PRO A 92 37.66 8.88 11.76
CA PRO A 92 38.83 8.57 12.58
C PRO A 92 38.50 8.28 14.05
N ALA A 93 37.62 9.08 14.67
CA ALA A 93 37.20 8.86 16.05
C ALA A 93 36.50 7.50 16.22
N ILE A 94 35.56 7.17 15.33
CA ILE A 94 34.88 5.86 15.33
C ILE A 94 35.88 4.72 15.15
N ARG A 95 36.84 4.86 14.22
CA ARG A 95 37.87 3.83 13.98
C ARG A 95 38.75 3.59 15.20
N GLN A 96 39.15 4.65 15.91
CA GLN A 96 40.09 4.58 17.03
C GLN A 96 39.42 4.19 18.36
N HIS A 97 38.23 4.72 18.63
CA HIS A 97 37.56 4.62 19.93
C HIS A 97 36.27 3.81 19.90
N GLY A 98 35.79 3.41 18.71
CA GLY A 98 34.53 2.67 18.53
C GLY A 98 33.27 3.53 18.64
N THR A 99 33.41 4.82 18.94
CA THR A 99 32.29 5.77 19.11
C THR A 99 32.72 7.19 18.73
N TYR A 100 31.75 8.01 18.35
CA TYR A 100 31.90 9.46 18.21
C TYR A 100 30.87 10.14 19.11
N MET A 101 31.32 11.09 19.91
CA MET A 101 30.51 11.86 20.84
C MET A 101 30.95 13.32 20.71
N THR A 102 30.01 14.26 20.82
CA THR A 102 30.38 15.69 20.87
C THR A 102 31.11 15.99 22.17
N ASP A 103 31.95 17.03 22.17
CA ASP A 103 32.69 17.45 23.39
C ASP A 103 31.76 17.67 24.59
N GLN A 104 30.58 18.26 24.34
CA GLN A 104 29.55 18.42 25.36
C GLN A 104 29.08 17.08 25.93
N THR A 105 28.81 16.09 25.06
CA THR A 105 28.37 14.76 25.51
C THR A 105 29.48 14.06 26.29
N ILE A 106 30.75 14.23 25.88
CA ILE A 106 31.91 13.70 26.61
C ILE A 106 31.98 14.33 28.01
N GLU A 107 31.82 15.64 28.12
CA GLU A 107 31.82 16.34 29.41
C GLU A 107 30.65 15.89 30.30
N GLU A 108 29.44 15.77 29.75
CA GLU A 108 28.26 15.27 30.49
C GLU A 108 28.45 13.83 30.99
N VAL A 109 29.13 12.98 30.21
CA VAL A 109 29.46 11.61 30.60
C VAL A 109 30.55 11.56 31.68
N LEU A 110 31.57 12.41 31.58
CA LEU A 110 32.65 12.49 32.56
C LEU A 110 32.17 13.07 33.89
N THR A 111 31.24 14.03 33.84
CA THR A 111 30.65 14.66 35.04
C THR A 111 29.54 13.82 35.66
N ASN A 112 28.84 13.01 34.87
CA ASN A 112 27.83 12.09 35.36
C ASN A 112 27.85 10.76 34.58
N PRO A 113 28.47 9.69 35.14
CA PRO A 113 28.57 8.40 34.47
C PRO A 113 27.22 7.70 34.25
N ASP A 114 26.16 8.08 34.97
CA ASP A 114 24.80 7.55 34.73
C ASP A 114 24.24 7.98 33.36
N THR A 115 24.81 9.02 32.75
CA THR A 115 24.44 9.49 31.41
C THR A 115 24.71 8.41 30.35
N ILE A 116 25.82 7.68 30.44
CA ILE A 116 26.11 6.53 29.56
C ILE A 116 25.08 5.42 29.77
N ILE A 117 24.73 5.13 31.02
CA ILE A 117 23.79 4.04 31.34
C ILE A 117 22.41 4.33 30.73
N ARG A 118 21.94 5.58 30.88
CA ARG A 118 20.67 6.03 30.29
C ARG A 118 20.72 5.93 28.77
N LEU A 119 21.73 6.52 28.12
CA LEU A 119 21.88 6.50 26.66
C LEU A 119 21.91 5.06 26.10
N ALA A 120 22.66 4.17 26.76
CA ALA A 120 22.74 2.77 26.36
C ALA A 120 21.39 2.04 26.53
N THR A 121 20.64 2.38 27.59
CA THR A 121 19.32 1.80 27.85
C THR A 121 18.30 2.26 26.80
N ASP A 122 18.27 3.56 26.49
CA ASP A 122 17.39 4.14 25.49
C ASP A 122 17.67 3.55 24.10
N LEU A 123 18.94 3.46 23.69
CA LEU A 123 19.34 2.81 22.43
C LEU A 123 18.95 1.33 22.37
N LYS A 124 19.05 0.61 23.49
CA LYS A 124 18.63 -0.80 23.57
C LYS A 124 17.12 -0.93 23.38
N GLN A 125 16.34 -0.08 24.03
CA GLN A 125 14.87 -0.06 23.91
C GLN A 125 14.45 0.31 22.48
N GLU A 126 15.08 1.31 21.88
CA GLU A 126 14.79 1.72 20.50
C GLU A 126 15.08 0.59 19.49
N ARG A 127 16.21 -0.12 19.67
CA ARG A 127 16.52 -1.30 18.84
C ARG A 127 15.50 -2.42 19.00
N GLN A 128 15.07 -2.70 20.23
CA GLN A 128 14.04 -3.71 20.48
C GLN A 128 12.70 -3.31 19.85
N ALA A 129 12.29 -2.05 19.97
CA ALA A 129 11.09 -1.52 19.34
C ALA A 129 11.15 -1.63 17.81
N LYS A 130 12.28 -1.25 17.18
CA LYS A 130 12.48 -1.39 15.73
C LYS A 130 12.42 -2.86 15.27
N LEU A 131 12.99 -3.79 16.04
CA LEU A 131 12.98 -5.22 15.70
C LEU A 131 11.56 -5.80 15.78
N LEU A 132 10.81 -5.46 16.83
CA LEU A 132 9.41 -5.86 16.98
C LEU A 132 8.55 -5.29 15.85
N LEU A 133 8.71 -4.01 15.51
CA LEU A 133 7.98 -3.36 14.43
C LEU A 133 8.30 -4.00 13.06
N ALA A 134 9.56 -4.36 12.81
CA ALA A 134 9.96 -5.06 11.60
C ALA A 134 9.31 -6.45 11.50
N GLN A 135 9.25 -7.17 12.62
CA GLN A 135 8.58 -8.47 12.70
C GLN A 135 7.07 -8.33 12.46
N GLU A 136 6.42 -7.36 13.09
CA GLU A 136 4.98 -7.09 12.91
C GLU A 136 4.65 -6.75 11.44
N ASN A 137 5.45 -5.88 10.81
CA ASN A 137 5.30 -5.57 9.39
C ASN A 137 5.47 -6.80 8.49
N SER A 138 6.39 -7.70 8.81
CA SER A 138 6.58 -8.94 8.03
C SER A 138 5.35 -9.86 8.10
N VAL A 139 4.72 -9.97 9.27
CA VAL A 139 3.49 -10.74 9.47
C VAL A 139 2.32 -10.09 8.74
N LEU A 140 2.19 -8.76 8.84
CA LEU A 140 1.14 -8.00 8.14
C LEU A 140 1.30 -8.08 6.61
N LEU A 141 2.53 -8.09 6.10
CA LEU A 141 2.81 -8.28 4.67
C LEU A 141 2.43 -9.70 4.22
N GLN A 142 2.73 -10.72 5.02
CA GLN A 142 2.31 -12.09 4.73
C GLN A 142 0.78 -12.19 4.67
N GLN A 143 0.08 -11.64 5.66
CA GLN A 143 -1.39 -11.60 5.68
C GLN A 143 -1.96 -10.83 4.48
N ASN A 144 -1.36 -9.69 4.11
CA ASN A 144 -1.78 -8.94 2.93
C ASN A 144 -1.57 -9.73 1.63
N ASN A 145 -0.46 -10.44 1.49
CA ASN A 145 -0.18 -11.25 0.30
C ASN A 145 -1.13 -12.44 0.15
N GLU A 146 -1.62 -13.00 1.27
CA GLU A 146 -2.65 -14.05 1.26
C GLU A 146 -4.06 -13.49 0.96
N LEU A 147 -4.35 -12.26 1.39
CA LEU A 147 -5.64 -11.60 1.18
C LEU A 147 -5.77 -10.94 -0.21
N LYS A 148 -4.68 -10.46 -0.81
CA LYS A 148 -4.66 -9.85 -2.15
C LYS A 148 -5.27 -10.71 -3.26
N PRO A 149 -4.91 -12.00 -3.44
CA PRO A 149 -5.53 -12.82 -4.48
C PRO A 149 -7.03 -13.07 -4.22
N LYS A 150 -7.48 -13.04 -2.95
CA LYS A 150 -8.89 -13.16 -2.57
C LYS A 150 -9.69 -11.88 -2.89
N ALA A 151 -9.06 -10.71 -2.75
CA ALA A 151 -9.66 -9.42 -3.10
C ALA A 151 -9.68 -9.19 -4.63
N ASP A 152 -8.60 -9.54 -5.33
CA ASP A 152 -8.46 -9.32 -6.79
C ASP A 152 -9.54 -10.06 -7.60
N TYR A 153 -9.98 -11.26 -7.18
CA TYR A 153 -11.12 -11.94 -7.82
C TYR A 153 -12.41 -11.13 -7.73
N THR A 154 -12.66 -10.49 -6.58
CA THR A 154 -13.86 -9.67 -6.39
C THR A 154 -13.80 -8.38 -7.19
N ASP A 155 -12.64 -7.74 -7.28
CA ASP A 155 -12.47 -6.46 -7.98
C ASP A 155 -12.46 -6.61 -9.52
N LEU A 156 -11.81 -7.65 -10.05
CA LEU A 156 -11.84 -7.97 -11.49
C LEU A 156 -13.26 -8.30 -11.98
N VAL A 157 -14.04 -8.99 -11.15
CA VAL A 157 -15.45 -9.29 -11.44
C VAL A 157 -16.29 -8.02 -11.34
N LEU A 158 -16.07 -7.14 -10.36
CA LEU A 158 -16.82 -5.89 -10.18
C LEU A 158 -16.56 -4.85 -11.30
N ALA A 159 -15.38 -4.86 -11.92
CA ALA A 159 -15.01 -3.92 -12.97
C ALA A 159 -15.79 -4.10 -14.29
N ASN A 160 -16.32 -5.30 -14.57
CA ASN A 160 -17.00 -5.60 -15.83
C ASN A 160 -18.52 -5.43 -15.73
N LYS A 161 -19.12 -4.49 -16.47
CA LYS A 161 -20.57 -4.23 -16.49
C LYS A 161 -21.43 -5.31 -17.18
N THR A 162 -20.86 -6.45 -17.54
CA THR A 162 -21.58 -7.53 -18.22
C THR A 162 -22.63 -8.19 -17.32
N LEU A 163 -23.81 -8.40 -17.89
CA LEU A 163 -24.88 -9.18 -17.28
C LEU A 163 -24.60 -10.68 -17.44
N VAL A 164 -24.65 -11.42 -16.35
CA VAL A 164 -24.38 -12.87 -16.35
C VAL A 164 -25.66 -13.67 -16.09
N SER A 165 -25.77 -14.85 -16.69
CA SER A 165 -26.84 -15.78 -16.36
C SER A 165 -26.55 -16.46 -15.02
N ILE A 166 -27.59 -16.90 -14.31
CA ILE A 166 -27.44 -17.65 -13.06
C ILE A 166 -26.61 -18.93 -13.27
N THR A 167 -26.61 -19.51 -14.47
CA THR A 167 -25.82 -20.69 -14.81
C THR A 167 -24.33 -20.41 -14.77
N PHE A 168 -23.86 -19.23 -15.19
CA PHE A 168 -22.45 -18.86 -15.07
C PHE A 168 -22.04 -18.80 -13.60
N ILE A 169 -22.84 -18.14 -12.77
CA ILE A 169 -22.60 -18.08 -11.32
C ILE A 169 -22.63 -19.49 -10.72
N ALA A 170 -23.58 -20.34 -11.11
CA ALA A 170 -23.69 -21.71 -10.60
C ALA A 170 -22.44 -22.56 -10.89
N LYS A 171 -21.79 -22.34 -12.03
CA LYS A 171 -20.56 -23.05 -12.40
C LYS A 171 -19.37 -22.70 -11.52
N ASP A 172 -19.30 -21.46 -11.02
CA ASP A 172 -18.28 -21.05 -10.04
C ASP A 172 -18.36 -21.88 -8.73
N TYR A 173 -19.52 -22.46 -8.43
CA TYR A 173 -19.78 -23.31 -7.26
C TYR A 173 -19.91 -24.79 -7.61
N GLY A 174 -19.50 -25.19 -8.82
CA GLY A 174 -19.53 -26.60 -9.25
C GLY A 174 -20.94 -27.19 -9.41
N MET A 175 -22.00 -26.36 -9.50
CA MET A 175 -23.38 -26.82 -9.57
C MET A 175 -24.11 -26.39 -10.84
N SER A 176 -25.28 -26.98 -11.09
CA SER A 176 -26.13 -26.60 -12.22
C SER A 176 -26.91 -25.32 -11.91
N GLY A 177 -27.28 -24.57 -12.95
CA GLY A 177 -28.16 -23.39 -12.80
C GLY A 177 -29.50 -23.73 -12.14
N LEU A 178 -30.02 -24.95 -12.36
CA LEU A 178 -31.23 -25.43 -11.69
C LEU A 178 -31.00 -25.61 -10.18
N ALA A 179 -29.88 -26.21 -9.79
CA ALA A 179 -29.52 -26.40 -8.38
C ALA A 179 -29.32 -25.04 -7.69
N MET A 180 -28.59 -24.12 -8.32
CA MET A 180 -28.40 -22.76 -7.80
C MET A 180 -29.73 -22.01 -7.67
N ASN A 181 -30.64 -22.13 -8.64
CA ASN A 181 -31.95 -21.50 -8.55
C ASN A 181 -32.79 -22.02 -7.36
N LYS A 182 -32.75 -23.33 -7.12
CA LYS A 182 -33.39 -23.95 -5.95
C LYS A 182 -32.75 -23.48 -4.64
N LEU A 183 -31.43 -23.42 -4.58
CA LEU A 183 -30.69 -22.95 -3.41
C LEU A 183 -31.08 -21.50 -3.06
N LEU A 184 -31.03 -20.60 -4.04
CA LEU A 184 -31.42 -19.20 -3.85
C LEU A 184 -32.91 -19.05 -3.50
N HIS A 185 -33.77 -19.95 -3.98
CA HIS A 185 -35.16 -19.98 -3.56
C HIS A 185 -35.32 -20.36 -2.07
N ASN A 186 -34.62 -21.41 -1.64
CA ASN A 186 -34.64 -21.87 -0.25
C ASN A 186 -34.05 -20.82 0.72
N LEU A 187 -33.06 -20.06 0.27
CA LEU A 187 -32.51 -18.91 1.01
C LEU A 187 -33.40 -17.64 0.93
N GLY A 188 -34.56 -17.75 0.28
CA GLY A 188 -35.54 -16.69 0.14
C GLY A 188 -35.05 -15.51 -0.71
N VAL A 189 -34.17 -15.72 -1.69
CA VAL A 189 -33.64 -14.65 -2.55
C VAL A 189 -34.54 -14.39 -3.76
N GLN A 190 -35.01 -15.47 -4.38
CA GLN A 190 -35.81 -15.41 -5.60
C GLN A 190 -36.96 -16.44 -5.59
N TYR A 191 -37.96 -16.22 -6.43
CA TYR A 191 -39.07 -17.12 -6.67
C TYR A 191 -39.31 -17.29 -8.17
N ASN A 192 -39.96 -18.38 -8.56
CA ASN A 192 -40.29 -18.63 -9.96
C ASN A 192 -41.71 -18.13 -10.26
N GLN A 193 -41.85 -17.36 -11.34
CA GLN A 193 -43.14 -16.93 -11.88
C GLN A 193 -43.18 -17.24 -13.37
N SER A 194 -44.03 -18.21 -13.76
CA SER A 194 -44.25 -18.59 -15.16
C SER A 194 -42.96 -18.92 -15.93
N GLY A 195 -41.99 -19.54 -15.26
CA GLY A 195 -40.70 -19.93 -15.86
C GLY A 195 -39.60 -18.86 -15.76
N VAL A 196 -39.89 -17.68 -15.22
CA VAL A 196 -38.92 -16.60 -14.99
C VAL A 196 -38.62 -16.48 -13.49
N TRP A 197 -37.35 -16.41 -13.12
CA TRP A 197 -36.93 -16.25 -11.73
C TRP A 197 -36.84 -14.77 -11.35
N LEU A 198 -37.59 -14.32 -10.34
CA LEU A 198 -37.66 -12.93 -9.90
C LEU A 198 -37.24 -12.81 -8.44
N LEU A 199 -36.68 -11.67 -8.05
CA LEU A 199 -36.26 -11.42 -6.66
C LEU A 199 -37.46 -11.18 -5.75
N TYR A 200 -37.39 -11.70 -4.51
CA TYR A 200 -38.32 -11.31 -3.45
C TYR A 200 -38.18 -9.81 -3.11
N ALA A 201 -39.26 -9.20 -2.59
CA ALA A 201 -39.35 -7.77 -2.28
C ALA A 201 -38.15 -7.23 -1.49
N LYS A 202 -37.66 -7.98 -0.49
CA LYS A 202 -36.47 -7.63 0.32
C LYS A 202 -35.16 -7.45 -0.46
N HIS A 203 -35.09 -7.93 -1.70
CA HIS A 203 -33.89 -7.88 -2.54
C HIS A 203 -34.06 -7.05 -3.83
N GLN A 204 -35.29 -6.64 -4.18
CA GLN A 204 -35.57 -5.94 -5.44
C GLN A 204 -34.85 -4.58 -5.55
N THR A 205 -34.75 -3.83 -4.46
CA THR A 205 -34.09 -2.51 -4.44
C THR A 205 -32.56 -2.58 -4.43
N LYS A 206 -31.98 -3.78 -4.31
CA LYS A 206 -30.52 -3.95 -4.19
C LYS A 206 -29.78 -3.83 -5.52
N GLY A 207 -30.49 -3.83 -6.65
CA GLY A 207 -29.91 -3.76 -8.00
C GLY A 207 -29.18 -5.04 -8.42
N TRP A 208 -29.61 -6.19 -7.88
CA TRP A 208 -28.94 -7.48 -8.10
C TRP A 208 -29.23 -8.10 -9.47
N THR A 209 -30.38 -7.79 -10.07
CA THR A 209 -30.81 -8.38 -11.33
C THR A 209 -31.30 -7.32 -12.31
N GLN A 210 -31.24 -7.65 -13.60
CA GLN A 210 -31.88 -6.93 -14.70
C GLN A 210 -32.66 -7.90 -15.57
N SER A 211 -33.79 -7.46 -16.11
CA SER A 211 -34.60 -8.25 -17.04
C SER A 211 -34.10 -8.02 -18.46
N GLU A 212 -33.87 -9.10 -19.20
CA GLU A 212 -33.45 -9.06 -20.60
C GLU A 212 -34.44 -9.86 -21.46
N THR A 213 -34.98 -9.24 -22.49
CA THR A 213 -35.91 -9.88 -23.43
C THR A 213 -35.17 -10.30 -24.69
N HIS A 214 -35.26 -11.56 -25.06
CA HIS A 214 -34.67 -12.09 -26.28
C HIS A 214 -35.72 -12.81 -27.14
N ALA A 215 -35.54 -12.76 -28.45
CA ALA A 215 -36.41 -13.44 -29.41
C ALA A 215 -35.96 -14.90 -29.58
N VAL A 216 -36.87 -15.84 -29.31
CA VAL A 216 -36.69 -17.26 -29.57
C VAL A 216 -37.47 -17.64 -30.82
N VAL A 217 -36.78 -18.18 -31.82
CA VAL A 217 -37.41 -18.67 -33.06
C VAL A 217 -37.96 -20.07 -32.78
N ARG A 218 -39.26 -20.26 -33.03
CA ARG A 218 -39.92 -21.57 -32.94
C ARG A 218 -39.68 -22.39 -34.22
N LYS A 219 -39.96 -23.69 -34.16
CA LYS A 219 -39.83 -24.61 -35.31
C LYS A 219 -40.69 -24.22 -36.52
N ASP A 220 -41.75 -23.44 -36.29
CA ASP A 220 -42.66 -22.90 -37.31
C ASP A 220 -42.18 -21.56 -37.92
N GLY A 221 -40.99 -21.08 -37.56
CA GLY A 221 -40.44 -19.80 -38.01
C GLY A 221 -40.98 -18.57 -37.26
N SER A 222 -41.98 -18.72 -36.38
CA SER A 222 -42.51 -17.62 -35.57
C SER A 222 -41.52 -17.21 -34.46
N LYS A 223 -41.46 -15.90 -34.17
CA LYS A 223 -40.64 -15.36 -33.08
C LYS A 223 -41.48 -15.25 -31.80
N LYS A 224 -40.98 -15.82 -30.71
CA LYS A 224 -41.52 -15.62 -29.35
C LYS A 224 -40.56 -14.74 -28.57
N MET A 225 -41.04 -13.64 -28.02
CA MET A 225 -40.26 -12.86 -27.06
C MET A 225 -40.27 -13.58 -25.70
N VAL A 226 -39.09 -13.87 -25.17
CA VAL A 226 -38.92 -14.51 -23.86
C VAL A 226 -38.08 -13.60 -22.98
N MET A 227 -38.59 -13.31 -21.80
CA MET A 227 -37.90 -12.50 -20.80
C MET A 227 -37.13 -13.41 -19.84
N ASN A 228 -35.87 -13.11 -19.61
CA ASN A 228 -35.01 -13.81 -18.66
C ASN A 228 -34.40 -12.83 -17.66
N THR A 229 -34.16 -13.32 -16.46
CA THR A 229 -33.46 -12.55 -15.42
C THR A 229 -31.96 -12.78 -15.55
N LYS A 230 -31.21 -11.69 -15.66
CA LYS A 230 -29.75 -11.68 -15.61
C LYS A 230 -29.27 -11.02 -14.32
N TRP A 231 -28.09 -11.41 -13.88
CA TRP A 231 -27.46 -10.94 -12.66
C TRP A 231 -26.41 -9.89 -12.98
N THR A 232 -26.42 -8.80 -12.21
CA THR A 232 -25.37 -7.78 -12.25
C THR A 232 -24.18 -8.25 -11.42
N GLN A 233 -23.02 -7.60 -11.55
CA GLN A 233 -21.89 -7.92 -10.67
C GLN A 233 -22.19 -7.64 -9.20
N LYS A 234 -22.97 -6.58 -8.93
CA LYS A 234 -23.50 -6.31 -7.58
C LYS A 234 -24.38 -7.46 -7.08
N GLY A 235 -25.16 -8.07 -7.97
CA GLY A 235 -25.93 -9.28 -7.67
C GLY A 235 -25.07 -10.51 -7.43
N ARG A 236 -24.02 -10.73 -8.24
CA ARG A 236 -23.06 -11.82 -8.06
C ARG A 236 -22.30 -11.71 -6.74
N LEU A 237 -21.84 -10.51 -6.37
CA LEU A 237 -21.24 -10.25 -5.06
C LEU A 237 -22.26 -10.46 -3.92
N GLY A 238 -23.51 -10.03 -4.12
CA GLY A 238 -24.60 -10.28 -3.18
C GLY A 238 -24.86 -11.76 -2.94
N ILE A 239 -24.87 -12.57 -4.01
CA ILE A 239 -24.94 -14.03 -3.94
C ILE A 239 -23.73 -14.60 -3.20
N TYR A 240 -22.52 -14.17 -3.55
CA TYR A 240 -21.29 -14.63 -2.91
C TYR A 240 -21.30 -14.44 -1.39
N ASN A 241 -21.58 -13.22 -0.92
CA ASN A 241 -21.64 -12.91 0.50
C ASN A 241 -22.73 -13.72 1.23
N LEU A 242 -23.89 -13.88 0.58
CA LEU A 242 -24.98 -14.68 1.12
C LEU A 242 -24.59 -16.17 1.24
N LEU A 243 -24.07 -16.75 0.17
CA LEU A 243 -23.68 -18.16 0.11
C LEU A 243 -22.56 -18.47 1.09
N LYS A 244 -21.54 -17.61 1.17
CA LYS A 244 -20.44 -17.71 2.14
C LYS A 244 -20.94 -17.71 3.59
N THR A 245 -21.89 -16.84 3.92
CA THR A 245 -22.52 -16.80 5.26
C THR A 245 -23.30 -18.08 5.57
N ASN A 246 -23.81 -18.76 4.54
CA ASN A 246 -24.54 -20.02 4.66
C ASN A 246 -23.65 -21.26 4.44
N GLY A 247 -22.32 -21.12 4.44
CA GLY A 247 -21.35 -22.22 4.35
C GLY A 247 -21.08 -22.74 2.94
N TYR A 248 -21.52 -22.04 1.89
CA TYR A 248 -21.25 -22.40 0.49
C TYR A 248 -20.12 -21.53 -0.07
N LEU A 249 -18.97 -22.13 -0.38
CA LEU A 249 -17.83 -21.47 -1.00
C LEU A 249 -17.75 -21.80 -2.49
N PRO A 250 -17.24 -20.89 -3.35
CA PRO A 250 -16.95 -21.22 -4.74
C PRO A 250 -15.78 -22.21 -4.84
N VAL A 251 -15.70 -22.97 -5.94
CA VAL A 251 -14.69 -24.04 -6.14
C VAL A 251 -13.26 -23.51 -6.00
N ILE A 252 -13.00 -22.29 -6.48
CA ILE A 252 -11.68 -21.64 -6.39
C ILE A 252 -11.23 -21.38 -4.94
N GLU A 253 -12.17 -21.29 -3.99
CA GLU A 253 -11.90 -21.11 -2.56
C GLU A 253 -11.93 -22.44 -1.78
N GLN A 254 -12.41 -23.53 -2.39
CA GLN A 254 -12.44 -24.86 -1.78
C GLN A 254 -11.10 -25.59 -1.90
N ASP A 255 -10.31 -25.30 -2.94
CA ASP A 255 -9.04 -25.96 -3.26
C ASP A 255 -7.79 -25.29 -2.62
N GLN A 256 -7.92 -24.60 -1.47
CA GLN A 256 -6.73 -24.33 -0.65
C GLN A 256 -6.48 -25.57 0.24
N PRO A 257 -5.50 -26.45 -0.08
CA PRO A 257 -5.08 -27.47 0.88
C PRO A 257 -4.58 -26.75 2.14
N ALA A 258 -5.08 -27.22 3.28
CA ALA A 258 -4.58 -26.87 4.61
C ALA A 258 -3.12 -27.32 4.79
#